data_AF-A0A914VLE8-F1
#
_entry.id   AF-A0A914VLE8-F1
#
_cell.length_a   1.000
_cell.length_b   1.000
_cell.length_c   1.000
_cell.angle_alpha   90.00
_cell.angle_beta   90.00
_cell.angle_gamma   90.00
#
_symmetry.space_group_name_H-M   'P 1'
#
loop_
_entity.id
_entity.type
_entity.pdbx_description
1 polymer ?
#
loop_
_entity_poly.entity_id
_entity_poly.type
_entity_poly.pdbx_seq_one_letter_code
_entity_poly.pdbx_strand_id
1 'polypeptide(L)' 'MQFCAPIASTEYEKQKKNMDDALEDLLDQIAYDENTSASDRRKKLKQFKKTYPHIYARRFPEDVEPKR' A
#
# COMPACT_ATOMS: atom_id res chain seq x y z
N MET A 1 -28.27 17.49 14.94
CA MET A 1 -27.65 16.46 14.08
C MET A 1 -26.53 17.13 13.31
N GLN A 2 -25.27 16.79 13.61
CA GLN A 2 -24.14 17.35 12.88
C GLN A 2 -23.90 16.46 11.66
N PHE A 3 -24.27 16.97 10.48
CA PHE A 3 -24.03 16.27 9.23
C PHE A 3 -22.55 16.41 8.88
N CYS A 4 -21.96 15.34 8.36
CA CYS A 4 -20.58 15.34 7.88
C CYS A 4 -20.48 16.34 6.71
N ALA A 5 -19.62 17.36 6.84
CA ALA A 5 -19.37 18.29 5.75
C ALA A 5 -18.49 17.59 4.69
N PRO A 6 -18.75 17.80 3.39
CA PRO A 6 -17.93 17.23 2.34
C PRO A 6 -16.49 17.77 2.44
N ILE A 7 -15.55 16.85 2.39
CA ILE A 7 -14.12 17.17 2.41
C ILE A 7 -13.76 17.83 1.07
N ALA A 8 -13.01 18.93 1.11
CA ALA A 8 -12.51 19.57 -0.11
C ALA A 8 -11.56 18.63 -0.86
N SER A 9 -11.59 18.65 -2.20
CA SER A 9 -10.78 17.74 -3.03
C SER A 9 -9.28 17.82 -2.71
N THR A 10 -8.76 19.01 -2.42
CA THR A 10 -7.36 19.23 -2.02
C THR A 10 -7.01 18.58 -0.68
N GLU A 11 -7.96 18.52 0.24
CA GLU A 11 -7.79 17.88 1.55
C GLU A 11 -7.86 16.35 1.40
N TYR A 12 -8.78 15.87 0.57
CA TYR A 12 -8.86 14.46 0.19
C TYR A 12 -7.55 13.96 -0.43
N GLU A 13 -6.95 14.72 -1.35
CA GLU A 13 -5.67 14.33 -1.96
C GLU A 13 -4.52 14.29 -0.95
N LYS A 14 -4.46 15.25 -0.02
CA LYS A 14 -3.49 15.20 1.09
C LYS A 14 -3.69 13.99 1.97
N GLN A 15 -4.93 13.70 2.38
CA GLN A 15 -5.24 12.52 3.19
C GLN A 15 -4.91 11.23 2.44
N LYS A 16 -5.17 11.17 1.13
CA LYS A 16 -4.80 10.06 0.28
C LYS A 16 -3.29 9.86 0.22
N LYS A 17 -2.51 10.93 0.08
CA LYS A 17 -1.04 10.83 0.10
C LYS A 17 -0.53 10.27 1.43
N ASN A 18 -1.06 10.74 2.55
CA ASN A 18 -0.73 10.19 3.87
C ASN A 18 -1.13 8.71 4.02
N MET A 19 -2.27 8.31 3.44
CA MET A 19 -2.69 6.90 3.38
C MET A 19 -1.72 6.06 2.55
N ASP A 20 -1.33 6.54 1.37
CA ASP A 20 -0.40 5.82 0.49
C ASP A 20 0.96 5.62 1.18
N ASP A 21 1.49 6.66 1.84
CA ASP A 21 2.75 6.57 2.58
C ASP A 21 2.64 5.60 3.79
N ALA A 22 1.50 5.59 4.50
CA ALA A 22 1.26 4.62 5.58
C ALA A 22 1.12 3.17 5.07
N LEU A 23 0.56 3.00 3.87
CA LEU A 23 0.44 1.69 3.22
C LEU A 23 1.80 1.19 2.72
N GLU A 24 2.70 2.06 2.28
CA GLU A 24 4.10 1.70 1.98
C GLU A 24 4.84 1.18 3.21
N ASP A 25 4.70 1.85 4.35
CA ASP A 25 5.32 1.42 5.61
C ASP A 25 4.79 0.06 6.07
N LEU A 26 3.47 -0.17 5.94
CA LEU A 26 2.86 -1.48 6.20
C LEU A 26 3.41 -2.57 5.27
N LEU A 27 3.60 -2.26 3.98
CA LEU A 27 4.16 -3.18 3.01
C LEU A 27 5.60 -3.56 3.38
N ASP A 28 6.41 -2.61 3.81
CA ASP A 28 7.76 -2.85 4.29
C ASP A 28 7.77 -3.70 5.55
N GLN A 29 6.92 -3.38 6.54
CA GLN A 29 6.78 -4.21 7.71
C GLN A 29 6.45 -5.64 7.30
N ILE A 30 5.48 -5.87 6.41
CA ILE A 30 5.17 -7.22 5.95
C ILE A 30 6.37 -7.86 5.24
N ALA A 31 7.12 -7.12 4.42
CA ALA A 31 8.23 -7.64 3.63
C ALA A 31 9.48 -8.00 4.46
N TYR A 32 9.77 -7.20 5.49
CA TYR A 32 10.94 -7.32 6.35
C TYR A 32 10.64 -7.92 7.72
N ASP A 33 9.38 -8.16 8.06
CA ASP A 33 9.01 -8.80 9.31
C ASP A 33 9.58 -10.23 9.37
N GLU A 34 10.49 -10.42 10.33
CA GLU A 34 11.14 -11.68 10.64
C GLU A 34 10.30 -12.55 11.60
N ASN A 35 9.27 -11.97 12.22
CA ASN A 35 8.35 -12.71 13.10
C ASN A 35 7.34 -13.55 12.30
N THR A 36 7.09 -13.20 11.04
CA THR A 36 6.19 -13.96 10.16
C THR A 36 6.95 -15.00 9.34
N SER A 37 6.40 -16.20 9.27
CA SER A 37 6.92 -17.26 8.41
C SER A 37 6.98 -16.79 6.95
N ALA A 38 8.03 -17.17 6.22
CA ALA A 38 8.19 -16.85 4.81
C ALA A 38 6.97 -17.25 3.94
N SER A 39 6.23 -18.29 4.33
CA SER A 39 4.99 -18.70 3.65
C SER A 39 3.85 -17.70 3.88
N ASP A 40 3.67 -17.23 5.11
CA ASP A 40 2.64 -16.26 5.47
C ASP A 40 2.94 -14.88 4.87
N ARG A 41 4.21 -14.47 4.95
CA ARG A 41 4.73 -13.24 4.33
C ARG A 41 4.43 -13.20 2.84
N ARG A 42 4.70 -14.28 2.10
CA ARG A 42 4.39 -14.37 0.67
C ARG A 42 2.90 -14.28 0.38
N LYS A 43 2.03 -14.83 1.24
CA LYS A 43 0.57 -14.72 1.08
C LYS A 43 0.10 -13.28 1.29
N LYS A 44 0.58 -12.62 2.35
CA LYS A 44 0.27 -11.21 2.63
C LYS A 44 0.75 -10.28 1.52
N LEU A 45 1.99 -10.47 1.03
CA LEU A 45 2.51 -9.70 -0.11
C LEU A 45 1.67 -9.90 -1.37
N LYS A 46 1.24 -11.13 -1.68
CA LYS A 46 0.34 -11.39 -2.83
C LYS A 46 -1.02 -10.71 -2.67
N GLN A 47 -1.62 -10.76 -1.47
CA GLN A 47 -2.87 -10.08 -1.20
C GLN A 47 -2.71 -8.56 -1.32
N PHE A 48 -1.64 -8.00 -0.75
CA PHE A 48 -1.34 -6.58 -0.83
C PHE A 48 -1.18 -6.12 -2.28
N LYS A 49 -0.38 -6.84 -3.08
CA LYS A 49 -0.21 -6.55 -4.52
C LYS A 49 -1.54 -6.56 -5.29
N LYS A 50 -2.49 -7.44 -4.91
CA LYS A 50 -3.81 -7.52 -5.55
C LYS A 50 -4.71 -6.35 -5.16
N THR A 51 -4.69 -5.92 -3.90
CA THR A 51 -5.55 -4.84 -3.39
C THR A 51 -4.99 -3.46 -3.73
N TYR A 52 -3.67 -3.29 -3.63
CA TYR A 52 -2.97 -2.00 -3.82
C TYR A 52 -1.80 -2.15 -4.79
N PRO A 53 -2.05 -2.47 -6.08
CA PRO A 53 -0.99 -2.70 -7.06
C PRO A 53 -0.13 -1.45 -7.31
N HIS A 54 -0.72 -0.25 -7.22
CA HIS A 54 -0.02 1.02 -7.43
C HIS A 54 1.01 1.30 -6.33
N ILE A 55 0.68 1.01 -5.08
CA ILE A 55 1.59 1.16 -3.94
C ILE A 55 2.70 0.11 -4.01
N TYR A 56 2.34 -1.15 -4.32
CA TYR A 56 3.32 -2.21 -4.50
C TYR A 56 4.32 -1.88 -5.61
N ALA A 57 3.86 -1.35 -6.74
CA ALA A 57 4.73 -0.96 -7.86
C ALA A 57 5.61 0.26 -7.53
N ARG A 58 5.13 1.20 -6.71
CA ARG A 58 5.93 2.34 -6.24
C ARG A 58 7.06 1.90 -5.31
N ARG A 59 6.83 0.88 -4.48
CA ARG A 59 7.84 0.32 -3.57
C ARG A 59 8.78 -0.70 -4.22
N PHE A 60 8.26 -1.55 -5.11
CA PHE A 60 9.01 -2.57 -5.85
C PHE A 60 8.92 -2.35 -7.36
N PRO A 61 9.59 -1.30 -7.90
CA PRO A 61 9.53 -0.99 -9.33
C PRO A 61 10.18 -2.06 -10.23
N GLU A 62 11.10 -2.88 -9.71
CA GLU A 62 11.80 -3.92 -10.48
C GLU A 62 10.96 -5.18 -10.79
N ASP A 63 9.90 -5.48 -10.03
CA ASP A 63 9.03 -6.64 -10.30
C ASP A 63 8.05 -6.39 -11.48
N VAL A 64 8.08 -5.18 -12.02
CA VAL A 64 7.25 -4.71 -13.15
C VAL A 64 8.13 -4.46 -14.37
N GLU A 65 9.16 -5.28 -14.62
CA GLU A 65 9.78 -5.26 -15.95
C GLU A 65 8.75 -5.76 -16.99
N PRO A 66 8.42 -4.94 -18.01
CA PRO A 66 7.73 -5.45 -19.18
C PRO A 66 8.72 -6.37 -19.89
N LYS A 67 8.44 -7.67 -19.87
CA LYS A 67 9.11 -8.64 -20.75
C LYS A 67 8.98 -8.11 -22.19
N ARG A 68 10.09 -7.60 -22.72
CA ARG A 68 10.28 -7.29 -24.14
C ARG A 68 10.20 -8.55 -24.98
#